data_AF-A0A024L8M6-F1
#
_entry.id   AF-A0A024L8M6-F1
#
_cell.length_a   1.000
_cell.length_b   1.000
_cell.length_c   1.000
_cell.angle_alpha   90.00
_cell.angle_beta   90.00
_cell.angle_gamma   90.00
#
_symmetry.space_group_name_H-M   'P 1'
#
loop_
_entity.id
_entity.type
_entity.pdbx_description
1 polymer ?
#
loop_
_entity_poly.entity_id
_entity_poly.type
_entity_poly.pdbx_seq_one_letter_code
_entity_poly.pdbx_strand_id
1 'polypeptide(L)' 'MLYFSGLGLSVSDSANPVHHYGHVQGGYSVPLIITASDITSHQPVSRKISARHFAGIFQWMTGICTENIPPFNPLTDEDN' A
#
# COMPACT_ATOMS: atom_id res chain seq x y z
N MET A 1 5.86 -11.21 -6.52
CA MET A 1 5.34 -10.04 -7.21
C MET A 1 4.76 -9.07 -6.19
N LEU A 2 5.01 -7.78 -6.39
CA LEU A 2 4.45 -6.68 -5.61
C LEU A 2 3.56 -5.84 -6.52
N TYR A 3 2.34 -5.54 -6.08
CA TYR A 3 1.44 -4.61 -6.75
C TYR A 3 0.92 -3.57 -5.75
N PHE A 4 0.94 -2.30 -6.16
CA PHE A 4 0.27 -1.21 -5.47
C PHE A 4 -0.26 -0.20 -6.49
N SER A 5 -1.38 0.45 -6.18
CA SER A 5 -1.91 1.55 -7.02
C SER A 5 -1.28 2.89 -6.62
N GLY A 6 -1.00 3.75 -7.60
CA GLY A 6 -0.48 5.09 -7.34
C GLY A 6 -1.51 6.05 -6.72
N LEU A 7 -2.80 5.87 -7.04
CA LEU A 7 -3.91 6.66 -6.51
C LEU A 7 -5.17 5.81 -6.36
N GLY A 8 -6.06 6.22 -5.46
CA GLY A 8 -7.39 5.65 -5.31
C GLY A 8 -8.40 6.28 -6.28
N LEU A 9 -9.63 5.78 -6.25
CA LEU A 9 -10.74 6.25 -7.06
C LEU A 9 -11.96 6.46 -6.16
N SER A 10 -12.65 7.58 -6.35
CA SER A 10 -13.91 7.87 -5.66
C SER A 10 -15.06 7.96 -6.64
N VAL A 11 -16.24 7.53 -6.18
CA VAL A 11 -17.50 7.67 -6.90
C VAL A 11 -18.43 8.56 -6.08
N SER A 12 -19.03 9.58 -6.69
CA SER A 12 -19.99 10.48 -6.03
C SER A 12 -21.11 10.93 -6.99
N ASP A 13 -22.13 11.58 -6.45
CA ASP A 13 -23.27 12.13 -7.23
C ASP A 13 -22.96 13.48 -7.91
N SER A 14 -21.68 13.85 -8.04
CA SER A 14 -21.28 15.10 -8.69
C SER A 14 -21.38 15.02 -10.22
N ALA A 15 -21.25 16.17 -10.90
CA ALA A 15 -21.18 16.22 -12.36
C ALA A 15 -20.02 15.41 -12.95
N ASN A 16 -18.99 15.12 -12.16
CA ASN A 16 -17.89 14.22 -12.50
C ASN A 16 -17.93 13.02 -11.55
N PRO A 17 -18.81 12.02 -11.79
CA PRO A 17 -19.10 11.00 -10.81
C PRO A 17 -17.91 10.13 -10.47
N VAL A 18 -16.91 10.00 -11.35
CA VAL A 18 -15.69 9.24 -11.15
C VAL A 18 -14.50 10.19 -11.10
N HIS A 19 -13.77 10.23 -9.99
CA HIS A 19 -12.65 11.16 -9.83
C HIS A 19 -11.61 10.68 -8.80
N HIS A 20 -10.38 11.18 -8.97
CA HIS A 20 -9.28 11.02 -8.01
C HIS A 20 -9.25 12.11 -6.91
N TYR A 21 -10.20 13.06 -6.93
CA TYR A 21 -10.12 14.34 -6.19
C TYR A 21 -10.11 14.21 -4.65
N GLY A 22 -9.28 15.05 -4.01
CA GLY A 22 -8.47 14.71 -2.84
C GLY A 22 -8.95 15.18 -1.46
N HIS A 23 -10.23 15.02 -1.13
CA HIS A 23 -10.67 15.18 0.28
C HIS A 23 -11.55 14.03 0.76
N VAL A 24 -11.62 12.94 0.00
CA VAL A 24 -12.37 11.73 0.37
C VAL A 24 -11.45 10.53 0.42
N GLN A 25 -11.73 9.63 1.37
CA GLN A 25 -10.89 8.48 1.66
C GLN A 25 -10.65 7.58 0.43
N GLY A 26 -11.63 7.49 -0.48
CA GLY A 26 -11.53 6.70 -1.72
C GLY A 26 -10.43 7.15 -2.67
N GLY A 27 -10.02 8.43 -2.64
CA GLY A 27 -8.90 8.93 -3.45
C GLY A 27 -7.52 8.50 -2.92
N TYR A 28 -7.44 8.09 -1.65
CA TYR A 28 -6.19 7.75 -0.95
C TYR A 28 -6.07 6.27 -0.62
N SER A 29 -7.18 5.58 -0.43
CA SER A 29 -7.18 4.14 -0.11
C SER A 29 -6.85 3.34 -1.36
N VAL A 30 -5.71 2.65 -1.33
CA VAL A 30 -5.21 1.86 -2.44
C VAL A 30 -4.87 0.45 -1.98
N PRO A 31 -4.99 -0.57 -2.86
CA PRO A 31 -4.57 -1.92 -2.54
C PRO A 31 -3.04 -2.02 -2.51
N LEU A 32 -2.53 -2.84 -1.58
CA LEU A 32 -1.19 -3.41 -1.61
C LEU A 32 -1.34 -4.93 -1.66
N ILE A 33 -0.76 -5.57 -2.67
CA ILE A 33 -0.80 -7.03 -2.84
C ILE A 33 0.63 -7.55 -2.96
N ILE A 34 0.97 -8.50 -2.08
CA ILE A 34 2.25 -9.21 -2.08
C ILE A 34 1.98 -10.68 -2.37
N THR A 35 2.69 -11.22 -3.34
CA THR A 35 2.66 -12.65 -3.68
C THR A 35 4.08 -13.16 -3.82
N ALA A 36 4.32 -14.40 -3.42
CA ALA A 36 5.59 -15.10 -3.62
C ALA A 36 5.28 -16.57 -3.91
N SER A 37 6.20 -17.26 -4.58
CA SER A 37 6.00 -18.65 -5.01
C SER A 37 5.78 -19.63 -3.85
N ASP A 38 6.29 -19.28 -2.68
CA ASP A 38 6.19 -20.02 -1.42
C ASP A 38 5.00 -19.56 -0.54
N ILE A 39 4.29 -18.49 -0.91
CA ILE A 39 3.04 -18.07 -0.26
C ILE A 39 1.88 -18.83 -0.90
N THR A 40 1.40 -19.85 -0.19
CA THR A 40 0.34 -20.76 -0.68
C THR A 40 -1.06 -20.40 -0.18
N SER A 41 -1.18 -19.38 0.69
CA SER A 41 -2.46 -18.95 1.26
C SER A 41 -2.64 -17.44 1.18
N HIS A 42 -3.88 -17.02 0.94
CA HIS A 42 -4.26 -15.61 0.98
C HIS A 42 -4.51 -15.19 2.43
N GLN A 43 -3.73 -14.21 2.91
CA GLN A 43 -3.84 -13.67 4.26
C GLN A 43 -4.19 -12.17 4.16
N PRO A 44 -5.43 -11.75 4.48
CA PRO A 44 -5.77 -10.34 4.53
C PRO A 44 -5.14 -9.71 5.77
N VAL A 45 -4.42 -8.60 5.57
CA VAL A 45 -3.79 -7.85 6.65
C VAL A 45 -4.49 -6.50 6.77
N SER A 46 -5.22 -6.29 7.86
CA SER A 46 -5.93 -5.04 8.13
C SER A 46 -5.06 -4.10 8.97
N ARG A 47 -4.11 -3.43 8.32
CA ARG A 47 -3.26 -2.41 8.97
C ARG A 47 -3.25 -1.11 8.20
N LYS A 48 -3.16 -0.01 8.94
CA LYS A 48 -3.00 1.32 8.36
C LYS A 48 -1.55 1.49 7.94
N ILE A 49 -1.31 1.49 6.64
CA ILE A 49 0.00 1.70 6.04
C ILE A 49 -0.11 2.73 4.91
N SER A 50 1.01 3.32 4.51
CA SER A 50 1.07 4.35 3.48
C SER A 50 2.11 4.02 2.42
N ALA A 51 1.87 4.47 1.18
CA ALA A 51 2.82 4.39 0.09
C ALA A 51 4.16 5.10 0.39
N ARG A 52 4.21 6.00 1.38
CA ARG A 52 5.46 6.62 1.87
C ARG A 52 6.48 5.57 2.34
N HIS A 53 6.02 4.42 2.82
CA HIS A 53 6.87 3.33 3.32
C HIS A 53 7.28 2.33 2.23
N PHE A 54 6.96 2.59 0.96
CA PHE A 54 7.23 1.64 -0.14
C PHE A 54 8.69 1.18 -0.19
N ALA A 55 9.65 2.10 -0.03
CA ALA A 55 11.06 1.73 -0.04
C ALA A 55 11.42 0.82 1.14
N GLY A 56 10.89 1.08 2.34
CA GLY A 56 11.06 0.23 3.52
C GLY A 56 10.43 -1.17 3.36
N ILE A 57 9.25 -1.24 2.73
CA ILE A 57 8.58 -2.50 2.39
C ILE A 57 9.39 -3.28 1.36
N PHE A 58 9.93 -2.61 0.34
CA PHE A 58 10.78 -3.23 -0.67
C PHE A 58 12.06 -3.82 -0.07
N GLN A 59 12.71 -3.08 0.83
CA GLN A 59 13.86 -3.59 1.61
C GLN A 59 13.48 -4.84 2.41
N TRP A 60 12.36 -4.79 3.14
CA TRP A 60 11.88 -5.93 3.94
C TRP A 60 11.66 -7.19 3.08
N MET A 61 11.02 -7.06 1.91
CA MET A 61 10.78 -8.22 1.05
C MET A 61 12.04 -8.78 0.39
N THR A 62 13.00 -7.93 0.05
CA THR A 62 14.19 -8.33 -0.70
C THR A 62 15.37 -8.70 0.19
N GLY A 63 15.33 -8.34 1.48
CA GLY A 63 16.46 -8.44 2.39
C GLY A 63 17.58 -7.44 2.11
N ILE A 64 17.35 -6.46 1.22
CA ILE A 64 18.32 -5.39 0.94
C ILE A 64 18.22 -4.35 2.05
N CYS A 65 19.36 -4.03 2.68
CA CYS A 65 19.45 -2.98 3.69
C CYS A 65 20.17 -1.76 3.11
N THR A 66 19.61 -0.57 3.33
CA THR A 66 20.30 0.70 3.10
C THR A 66 20.34 1.51 4.39
N GLU A 67 21.33 2.40 4.50
CA GLU A 67 21.58 3.13 5.75
C GLU A 67 20.49 4.17 6.08
N ASN A 68 19.89 4.79 5.06
CA ASN A 68 19.04 5.97 5.22
C ASN A 68 17.54 5.69 5.03
N ILE A 69 17.16 4.43 4.80
CA ILE A 69 15.76 4.04 4.62
C ILE A 69 15.41 3.07 5.75
N PRO A 70 14.55 3.48 6.70
CA PRO A 70 14.08 2.58 7.73
C PRO A 70 13.38 1.35 7.10
N PRO A 71 13.67 0.13 7.58
CA PRO A 71 12.89 -1.04 7.19
C PRO A 71 11.44 -0.86 7.65
N PHE A 72 10.49 -1.37 6.86
CA PHE A 72 9.07 -1.34 7.21
C PHE A 72 8.46 -2.69 6.89
N ASN A 73 8.01 -3.39 7.92
CA ASN A 73 7.34 -4.68 7.78
C ASN A 73 5.81 -4.46 7.64
N PRO A 74 5.22 -4.66 6.46
CA PRO A 74 3.79 -4.43 6.24
C PRO A 74 2.89 -5.40 7.02
N LEU A 75 3.45 -6.43 7.66
CA LEU A 75 2.71 -7.38 8.50
C LEU A 75 2.63 -6.93 9.96
N THR A 76 3.60 -6.16 10.46
CA THR A 76 3.74 -5.84 11.90
C THR A 76 3.84 -4.36 12.22
N ASP A 77 4.08 -3.51 11.23
CA ASP A 77 4.26 -2.08 11.43
C ASP A 77 3.00 -1.32 10.98
N GLU A 78 2.82 -0.11 11.52
CA GLU A 78 1.70 0.78 11.22
C GLU A 78 2.19 2.19 10.95
N ASP A 79 1.50 2.89 10.06
CA ASP A 79 1.67 4.32 9.87
C ASP A 79 0.97 5.05 11.03
N ASN A 80 1.73 5.84 11.79
CA ASN A 80 1.24 6.66 12.90
C ASN A 80 0.45 7.88 12.41
#